data_AF-A0A943QQR5-F1
#
_entry.id   AF-A0A943QQR5-F1
#
_cell.length_a   1.000
_cell.length_b   1.000
_cell.length_c   1.000
_cell.angle_alpha   90.00
_cell.angle_beta   90.00
_cell.angle_gamma   90.00
#
_symmetry.space_group_name_H-M   'P 1'
#
loop_
_entity.id
_entity.type
_entity.pdbx_description
1 polymer ?
#
loop_
_entity_poly.entity_id
_entity_poly.type
_entity_poly.pdbx_seq_one_letter_code
_entity_poly.pdbx_strand_id
1 'polypeptide(L)'
;MLDKEKVKEMYLKGYSATDIAKSLNASKHAVQKCIQRNMRLLKKSHDAAKAFNKEVEKVTRREARQHMSDKEFIRRNKSIYKTNENGDIVLNKAISGIVSFDTPRRFVNEFSSGRIDKNIKKSGYRKSEYRKKEELFS
;
A
#
# COMPACT_ATOMS: atom_id res chain seq x y z
N MET A 1 10.24 -8.70 29.28
CA MET A 1 11.58 -8.25 28.84
C MET A 1 11.68 -8.47 27.34
N LEU A 2 12.16 -7.49 26.56
CA LEU A 2 12.25 -7.62 25.10
C LEU A 2 13.42 -8.53 24.74
N ASP A 3 13.15 -9.58 23.97
CA ASP A 3 14.19 -10.50 23.48
C ASP A 3 15.04 -9.81 22.41
N LYS A 4 16.29 -9.53 22.77
CA LYS A 4 17.23 -8.78 21.93
C LYS A 4 17.69 -9.59 20.72
N GLU A 5 17.83 -10.90 20.87
CA GLU A 5 18.30 -11.79 19.80
C GLU A 5 17.25 -11.92 18.72
N LYS A 6 15.99 -12.08 19.14
CA LYS A 6 14.86 -12.15 18.20
C LYS A 6 14.66 -10.84 17.44
N VAL A 7 14.82 -9.69 18.10
CA VAL A 7 14.82 -8.38 17.42
C VAL A 7 15.97 -8.29 16.41
N LYS A 8 17.16 -8.81 16.74
CA LYS A 8 18.34 -8.78 15.86
C LYS A 8 18.12 -9.61 14.62
N GLU A 9 17.60 -10.82 14.78
CA GLU A 9 17.32 -11.74 13.68
C GLU A 9 16.31 -11.13 12.70
N MET A 10 15.19 -10.60 13.22
CA MET A 10 14.19 -9.95 12.38
C MET A 10 14.74 -8.68 11.73
N TYR A 11 15.56 -7.90 12.43
CA TYR A 11 16.17 -6.71 11.87
C TYR A 11 17.08 -7.06 10.69
N LEU A 12 17.91 -8.10 10.82
CA LEU A 12 18.77 -8.58 9.72
C LEU A 12 17.99 -9.11 8.52
N LYS A 13 16.80 -9.68 8.74
CA LYS A 13 15.87 -10.07 7.67
C LYS A 13 15.21 -8.89 6.95
N GLY A 14 15.48 -7.64 7.35
CA GLY A 14 14.94 -6.44 6.70
C GLY A 14 13.59 -5.95 7.24
N TYR A 15 13.09 -6.52 8.35
CA TYR A 15 11.82 -6.10 8.96
C TYR A 15 11.93 -4.74 9.63
N SER A 16 10.90 -3.91 9.46
CA SER A 16 10.87 -2.59 10.10
C SER A 16 10.61 -2.71 11.61
N ALA A 17 10.97 -1.67 12.39
CA ALA A 17 10.67 -1.65 13.83
C ALA A 17 9.17 -1.80 14.14
N THR A 18 8.29 -1.35 13.23
CA THR A 18 6.84 -1.56 13.34
C THR A 18 6.44 -3.01 13.12
N ASP A 19 7.06 -3.71 12.17
CA ASP A 19 6.73 -5.11 11.89
C ASP A 19 7.24 -6.02 13.02
N ILE A 20 8.46 -5.77 13.48
CA ILE A 20 9.06 -6.45 14.63
C ILE A 20 8.19 -6.25 15.89
N ALA A 21 7.73 -5.02 16.13
CA ALA A 21 6.86 -4.72 17.27
C ALA A 21 5.54 -5.52 17.21
N LYS A 22 4.93 -5.64 16.03
CA LYS A 22 3.72 -6.45 15.83
C LYS A 22 3.99 -7.93 16.06
N SER A 23 5.08 -8.47 15.50
CA SER A 23 5.43 -9.89 15.65
C SER A 23 5.79 -10.28 17.08
N LEU A 24 6.38 -9.35 17.86
CA LEU A 24 6.79 -9.59 19.24
C LEU A 24 5.78 -9.09 20.28
N ASN A 25 4.59 -8.61 19.86
CA ASN A 25 3.61 -7.97 20.74
C ASN A 25 4.24 -6.94 21.69
N ALA A 26 5.19 -6.14 21.17
CA ALA A 26 5.96 -5.18 21.93
C ALA A 26 5.67 -3.74 21.48
N SER A 27 5.97 -2.76 22.34
CA SER A 27 5.88 -1.35 21.96
C SER A 27 6.91 -1.03 20.87
N LYS A 28 6.46 -0.35 19.80
CA LYS A 28 7.32 0.20 18.75
C LYS A 28 8.49 1.00 19.33
N HIS A 29 8.24 1.80 20.38
CA HIS A 29 9.26 2.63 21.00
C HIS A 29 10.36 1.79 21.68
N ALA A 30 9.97 0.69 22.35
CA ALA A 30 10.90 -0.23 22.98
C ALA A 30 11.81 -0.91 21.94
N VAL A 31 11.23 -1.37 20.82
CA VAL A 31 11.97 -1.98 19.71
C VAL A 31 12.94 -0.98 19.07
N GLN A 32 12.50 0.26 18.83
CA GLN A 32 13.36 1.32 18.30
C GLN A 32 14.57 1.60 19.20
N LYS A 33 14.34 1.75 20.52
CA LYS A 33 15.42 1.93 21.50
C LYS A 33 16.37 0.73 21.51
N CYS A 34 15.86 -0.49 21.37
CA CYS A 34 16.69 -1.69 21.29
C CYS A 34 17.58 -1.70 20.05
N ILE A 35 17.03 -1.38 18.88
CA ILE A 35 17.78 -1.31 17.61
C ILE A 35 18.85 -0.21 17.69
N GLN A 36 18.49 0.99 18.17
CA GLN A 36 19.40 2.13 18.26
C GLN A 36 20.63 1.82 19.14
N ARG A 37 20.42 1.14 20.27
CA ARG A 37 21.49 0.82 21.23
C ARG A 37 22.37 -0.36 20.80
N ASN A 38 21.80 -1.38 20.16
CA ASN A 38 22.48 -2.67 19.94
C ASN A 38 22.85 -2.97 18.48
N MET A 39 22.19 -2.34 17.49
CA MET A 39 22.22 -2.79 16.09
C MET A 39 22.69 -1.70 15.11
N ARG A 40 23.32 -0.63 15.60
CA ARG A 40 23.78 0.50 14.78
C ARG A 40 24.70 0.07 13.64
N LEU A 41 25.58 -0.91 13.89
CA LEU A 41 26.52 -1.45 12.91
C LEU A 41 25.86 -2.32 11.84
N LEU A 42 24.66 -2.86 12.12
CA LEU A 42 23.94 -3.77 11.23
C LEU A 42 23.07 -3.04 10.20
N LYS A 43 23.04 -1.70 10.23
CA LYS A 43 22.19 -0.87 9.36
C LYS A 43 22.40 -1.18 7.88
N LYS A 44 23.66 -1.31 7.43
CA LYS A 44 23.96 -1.62 6.01
C LYS A 44 23.37 -2.96 5.58
N SER A 45 23.50 -3.99 6.43
CA SER A 45 22.93 -5.33 6.17
C SER A 45 21.40 -5.29 6.15
N HIS A 46 20.79 -4.56 7.10
CA HIS A 46 19.33 -4.35 7.13
C HIS A 46 18.83 -3.65 5.86
N ASP A 47 19.48 -2.57 5.43
CA ASP A 47 19.07 -1.80 4.25
C ASP A 47 19.18 -2.65 2.98
N ALA A 48 20.23 -3.50 2.87
CA ALA A 48 20.37 -4.45 1.77
C ALA A 48 19.26 -5.51 1.77
N ALA A 49 18.97 -6.14 2.92
CA ALA A 49 17.88 -7.11 3.04
C ALA A 49 16.51 -6.49 2.72
N LYS A 50 16.28 -5.26 3.18
CA LYS A 50 15.05 -4.51 2.89
C LYS A 50 14.90 -4.21 1.40
N ALA A 51 15.98 -3.81 0.73
CA ALA A 51 15.98 -3.58 -0.72
C ALA A 51 15.70 -4.88 -1.48
N PHE A 52 16.34 -5.98 -1.08
CA PHE A 52 16.11 -7.30 -1.66
C PHE A 52 14.65 -7.74 -1.51
N ASN A 53 14.07 -7.68 -0.30
CA ASN A 53 12.68 -8.06 -0.06
C ASN A 53 11.70 -7.22 -0.88
N LYS A 54 11.97 -5.92 -1.03
CA LYS A 54 11.17 -5.04 -1.88
C LYS A 54 11.23 -5.46 -3.35
N GLU A 55 12.39 -5.91 -3.82
CA GLU A 55 12.54 -6.39 -5.19
C GLU A 55 11.85 -7.73 -5.40
N VAL A 56 11.99 -8.67 -4.46
CA VAL A 56 11.24 -9.93 -4.45
C VAL A 56 9.74 -9.66 -4.53
N GLU A 57 9.20 -8.78 -3.69
CA GLU A 57 7.76 -8.45 -3.69
C GLU A 57 7.30 -7.87 -5.03
N LYS A 58 8.11 -7.04 -5.69
CA LYS A 58 7.79 -6.52 -7.03
C LYS A 58 7.81 -7.62 -8.08
N VAL A 59 8.86 -8.44 -8.10
CA VAL A 59 9.00 -9.54 -9.08
C VAL A 59 7.84 -10.50 -8.90
N THR A 60 7.57 -10.98 -7.68
CA THR A 60 6.44 -11.86 -7.39
C THR A 60 5.11 -11.26 -7.85
N ARG A 61 4.86 -9.97 -7.61
CA ARG A 61 3.64 -9.32 -8.11
C ARG A 61 3.59 -9.20 -9.63
N ARG A 62 4.73 -8.97 -10.28
CA ARG A 62 4.82 -8.91 -11.73
C ARG A 62 4.51 -10.27 -12.33
N GLU A 63 5.15 -11.33 -11.84
CA GLU A 63 4.91 -12.72 -12.29
C GLU A 63 3.44 -13.11 -12.12
N ALA A 64 2.84 -12.84 -10.95
CA ALA A 64 1.42 -13.14 -10.70
C ALA A 64 0.47 -12.47 -11.72
N ARG A 65 0.83 -11.27 -12.18
CA ARG A 65 0.03 -10.49 -13.15
C ARG A 65 0.23 -10.90 -14.61
N GLN A 66 1.20 -11.74 -14.93
CA GLN A 66 1.45 -12.15 -16.33
C GLN A 66 0.31 -13.01 -16.88
N HIS A 67 -0.27 -13.87 -16.05
CA HIS A 67 -1.28 -14.83 -16.50
C HIS A 67 -2.70 -14.26 -16.46
N MET A 68 -3.00 -13.34 -15.54
CA MET A 68 -4.34 -12.75 -15.41
C MET A 68 -4.25 -11.28 -15.01
N SER A 69 -4.96 -10.43 -15.76
CA SER A 69 -5.08 -9.01 -15.41
C SER A 69 -6.06 -8.79 -14.26
N ASP A 70 -5.82 -7.75 -13.46
CA ASP A 70 -6.73 -7.35 -12.37
C ASP A 70 -8.17 -7.14 -12.87
N LYS A 71 -8.34 -6.61 -14.09
CA LYS A 71 -9.65 -6.41 -14.73
C LYS A 71 -10.37 -7.74 -15.00
N GLU A 72 -9.64 -8.71 -15.57
CA GLU A 72 -10.19 -10.03 -15.88
C GLU A 72 -10.52 -10.80 -14.60
N PHE A 73 -9.64 -10.74 -13.59
CA PHE A 73 -9.88 -11.34 -12.28
C PHE A 73 -11.19 -10.82 -11.66
N ILE A 74 -11.37 -9.50 -11.61
CA ILE A 74 -12.58 -8.87 -11.07
C ILE A 74 -13.81 -9.26 -11.89
N ARG A 75 -13.68 -9.33 -13.21
CA ARG A 75 -14.79 -9.71 -14.10
C ARG A 75 -15.29 -11.13 -13.83
N ARG A 76 -14.39 -12.07 -13.51
CA ARG A 76 -14.73 -13.46 -13.18
C ARG A 76 -15.25 -13.59 -11.75
N ASN A 77 -14.71 -12.83 -10.82
CA ASN A 77 -15.00 -12.92 -9.39
C ASN A 77 -15.86 -11.75 -8.88
N LYS A 78 -16.89 -11.32 -9.62
CA LYS A 78 -17.67 -10.12 -9.26
C LYS A 78 -18.34 -10.18 -7.90
N SER A 79 -18.69 -11.37 -7.42
CA SER A 79 -19.41 -11.60 -6.16
C SER A 79 -18.66 -11.10 -4.92
N ILE A 80 -17.33 -11.08 -4.95
CA ILE A 80 -16.49 -10.62 -3.82
C ILE A 80 -16.23 -9.10 -3.85
N TYR A 81 -16.76 -8.40 -4.85
CA TYR A 81 -16.56 -6.96 -5.03
C TYR A 81 -17.85 -6.17 -4.85
N LYS A 82 -17.71 -4.88 -4.55
CA LYS A 82 -18.79 -3.90 -4.57
C LYS A 82 -18.39 -2.66 -5.33
N THR A 83 -19.37 -1.98 -5.92
CA THR A 83 -19.15 -0.72 -6.63
C THR A 83 -19.47 0.44 -5.69
N ASN A 84 -18.54 1.38 -5.55
CA ASN A 84 -18.76 2.62 -4.80
C ASN A 84 -19.48 3.67 -5.66
N GLU A 85 -19.97 4.75 -5.04
CA GLU A 85 -20.64 5.88 -5.73
C GLU A 85 -19.83 6.48 -6.88
N ASN A 86 -18.50 6.50 -6.75
CA ASN A 86 -17.59 6.99 -7.80
C ASN A 86 -17.42 6.01 -8.98
N GLY A 87 -18.09 4.86 -8.95
CA GLY A 87 -17.91 3.76 -9.92
C GLY A 87 -16.66 2.92 -9.69
N ASP A 88 -15.92 3.13 -8.59
CA ASP A 88 -14.77 2.30 -8.24
C ASP A 88 -15.22 0.92 -7.77
N ILE A 89 -14.57 -0.14 -8.26
CA ILE A 89 -14.82 -1.50 -7.80
C ILE A 89 -13.84 -1.81 -6.66
N VAL A 90 -14.36 -2.13 -5.48
CA VAL A 90 -13.56 -2.35 -4.27
C VAL A 90 -13.93 -3.70 -3.65
N LEU A 91 -12.92 -4.40 -3.11
CA LEU A 91 -13.12 -5.68 -2.43
C LEU A 91 -14.08 -5.53 -1.24
N ASN A 92 -15.11 -6.37 -1.19
CA ASN A 92 -16.06 -6.39 -0.10
C ASN A 92 -15.53 -7.26 1.05
N LYS A 93 -14.89 -6.62 2.04
CA LYS A 93 -14.27 -7.30 3.19
C LYS A 93 -15.24 -8.17 4.01
N ALA A 94 -16.54 -7.89 3.97
CA ALA A 94 -17.53 -8.69 4.69
C ALA A 94 -17.76 -10.07 4.04
N ILE A 95 -17.63 -10.13 2.71
CA ILE A 95 -17.86 -11.35 1.91
C ILE A 95 -16.54 -12.06 1.60
N SER A 96 -15.48 -11.29 1.31
CA SER A 96 -14.23 -11.83 0.78
C SER A 96 -13.41 -12.64 1.78
N GLY A 97 -13.64 -12.46 3.09
CA GLY A 97 -12.84 -13.11 4.12
C GLY A 97 -11.34 -12.84 3.99
N ILE A 98 -10.51 -13.85 4.28
CA ILE A 98 -9.06 -13.82 4.08
C ILE A 98 -8.77 -14.04 2.59
N VAL A 99 -8.17 -13.02 1.95
CA VAL A 99 -7.78 -13.07 0.54
C VAL A 99 -6.27 -13.24 0.39
N SER A 100 -5.88 -13.87 -0.71
CA SER A 100 -4.48 -14.01 -1.12
C SER A 100 -3.82 -12.66 -1.40
N PHE A 101 -2.48 -12.64 -1.48
CA PHE A 101 -1.71 -11.42 -1.69
C PHE A 101 -1.90 -10.80 -3.08
N ASP A 102 -2.22 -11.62 -4.08
CA ASP A 102 -2.39 -11.28 -5.49
C ASP A 102 -3.82 -10.83 -5.84
N THR A 103 -4.79 -11.06 -4.95
CA THR A 103 -6.19 -10.63 -5.15
C THR A 103 -6.28 -9.10 -5.31
N PRO A 104 -6.78 -8.58 -6.45
CA PRO A 104 -6.95 -7.15 -6.66
C PRO A 104 -7.88 -6.54 -5.60
N ARG A 105 -7.43 -5.48 -4.92
CA ARG A 105 -8.21 -4.86 -3.84
C ARG A 105 -9.12 -3.74 -4.30
N ARG A 106 -8.72 -3.04 -5.37
CA ARG A 106 -9.43 -1.88 -5.92
C ARG A 106 -9.14 -1.74 -7.40
N PHE A 107 -10.18 -1.48 -8.16
CA PHE A 107 -10.11 -1.05 -9.55
C PHE A 107 -10.76 0.33 -9.67
N VAL A 108 -10.01 1.26 -10.23
CA VAL A 108 -10.31 2.68 -10.21
C VAL A 108 -11.06 3.07 -11.48
N ASN A 109 -12.19 3.75 -11.34
CA ASN A 109 -12.88 4.34 -12.46
C ASN A 109 -12.20 5.65 -12.89
N GLU A 110 -11.53 5.63 -14.03
CA GLU A 110 -10.84 6.81 -14.57
C GLU A 110 -11.82 7.92 -14.99
N PHE A 111 -13.07 7.57 -15.31
CA PHE A 111 -14.08 8.48 -15.84
C PHE A 111 -14.99 9.10 -14.78
N SER A 112 -14.67 8.93 -13.49
CA SER A 112 -15.46 9.57 -12.44
C SER A 112 -15.40 11.10 -12.56
N SER A 113 -16.55 11.76 -12.56
CA SER A 113 -16.69 13.23 -12.74
C SER A 113 -15.75 14.02 -11.82
N GLY A 114 -15.68 13.64 -10.54
CA GLY A 114 -14.80 14.30 -9.56
C GLY A 114 -13.29 14.13 -9.83
N ARG A 115 -12.86 13.06 -10.52
CA ARG A 115 -11.45 12.91 -10.92
C ARG A 115 -11.13 13.66 -12.19
N ILE A 116 -12.04 13.64 -13.16
CA ILE A 116 -11.90 14.42 -14.39
C ILE A 116 -11.75 15.91 -14.02
N ASP A 117 -12.63 16.44 -13.16
CA ASP A 117 -12.55 17.82 -12.69
C ASP A 117 -11.21 18.12 -11.97
N LYS A 118 -10.75 17.24 -11.09
CA LYS A 118 -9.43 17.37 -10.44
C LYS A 118 -8.27 17.35 -11.44
N ASN A 119 -8.30 16.46 -12.42
CA ASN A 119 -7.26 16.35 -13.44
C ASN A 119 -7.21 17.59 -14.33
N ILE A 120 -8.38 18.14 -14.71
CA ILE A 120 -8.51 19.39 -15.46
C ILE A 120 -7.98 20.57 -14.65
N LYS A 121 -8.36 20.69 -13.38
CA LYS A 121 -7.82 21.72 -12.47
C LYS A 121 -6.30 21.62 -12.34
N LYS A 122 -5.76 20.39 -12.23
CA LYS A 122 -4.32 20.15 -12.12
C LYS A 122 -3.56 20.47 -13.41
N SER A 123 -4.12 20.19 -14.58
CA SER A 123 -3.48 20.49 -15.87
C SER A 123 -3.43 21.99 -16.19
N GLY A 124 -4.20 22.81 -15.47
CA GLY A 124 -4.31 24.24 -15.74
C GLY A 124 -5.14 24.56 -16.98
N TYR A 125 -5.82 23.57 -17.55
CA TYR A 125 -6.73 23.77 -18.68
C TYR A 125 -7.89 24.68 -18.25
N ARG A 126 -8.12 25.77 -19.00
CA ARG A 126 -9.15 26.81 -18.73
C ARG A 126 -9.09 27.42 -17.32
N LYS A 127 -7.89 27.54 -16.73
CA LYS A 127 -7.67 28.09 -15.37
C LYS A 127 -8.29 29.46 -15.11
N SER A 128 -8.44 30.30 -16.13
CA SER A 128 -9.09 31.62 -16.04
C SER A 128 -10.60 31.53 -15.77
N GLU A 129 -11.28 30.50 -16.26
CA GLU A 129 -12.73 30.32 -16.09
C GLU A 129 -13.09 29.78 -14.70
N TYR A 130 -12.24 28.92 -14.13
CA TYR A 130 -12.42 28.40 -12.77
C TYR A 130 -12.23 29.47 -11.71
N ARG A 131 -11.24 30.36 -11.87
CA ARG A 131 -11.03 31.49 -10.96
C ARG A 131 -12.23 32.44 -10.89
N LYS A 132 -12.78 32.79 -12.05
CA LYS A 132 -13.99 33.64 -12.12
C LYS A 132 -15.20 32.98 -11.44
N LYS A 133 -15.36 31.66 -11.55
CA LYS A 133 -16.42 30.93 -10.84
C LYS A 133 -16.21 30.94 -9.33
N GLU A 134 -14.99 30.72 -8.84
CA GLU A 134 -14.70 30.78 -7.40
C GLU A 134 -14.92 32.18 -6.81
N GLU A 135 -14.62 33.24 -7.58
CA GLU A 135 -14.88 34.63 -7.20
C GLU A 135 -16.39 35.01 -7.23
N LEU A 136 -17.20 34.32 -8.04
CA LEU A 136 -18.66 34.56 -8.16
C LEU A 136 -19.50 33.82 -7.10
N PHE A 137 -18.95 32.79 -6.47
CA PHE A 137 -19.66 31.95 -5.48
C PHE A 137 -19.01 31.98 -4.09
N SER A 138 -18.10 32.95 -3.86
CA SER A 138 -17.57 33.30 -2.53
C SER A 138 -18.24 34.57 -2.01
#